data_AF-A0A5C1ARJ0-F1
#
_entry.id   AF-A0A5C1ARJ0-F1
#
_cell.length_a   1.000
_cell.length_b   1.000
_cell.length_c   1.000
_cell.angle_alpha   90.00
_cell.angle_beta   90.00
_cell.angle_gamma   90.00
#
_symmetry.space_group_name_H-M   'P 1'
#
loop_
_entity.id
_entity.type
_entity.pdbx_description
1 polymer ?
#
loop_
_entity_poly.entity_id
_entity_poly.type
_entity_poly.pdbx_seq_one_letter_code
_entity_poly.pdbx_strand_id
1 'polypeptide(L)'
;MLFTTPAHRVYQVADGRYCDPLAVRHRLLSQTRGELNSLLSAAQTADDAEAAAAMGTLAEAAREAFGFAAFDPSTGAGATETECLAELYRYLEWAA
;
A
#
# COMPACT_ATOMS: atom_id res chain seq x y z
N MET A 1 29.46 -26.45 3.40
CA MET A 1 28.34 -25.60 3.85
C MET A 1 28.32 -24.36 2.97
N LEU A 2 27.40 -24.30 2.00
CA LEU A 2 27.16 -23.09 1.21
C LEU A 2 26.15 -22.25 2.00
N PHE A 3 26.64 -21.25 2.72
CA PHE A 3 25.79 -20.18 3.23
C PHE A 3 25.46 -19.29 2.03
N THR A 4 24.38 -19.61 1.32
CA THR A 4 23.82 -18.70 0.32
C THR A 4 23.40 -17.44 1.05
N THR A 5 23.96 -16.29 0.67
CA THR A 5 23.56 -14.97 1.14
C THR A 5 22.03 -14.90 1.09
N PRO A 6 21.31 -14.55 2.18
CA PRO A 6 19.88 -14.33 2.08
C PRO A 6 19.69 -13.22 1.06
N ALA A 7 19.05 -13.52 -0.07
CA ALA A 7 18.70 -12.52 -1.05
C ALA A 7 17.86 -11.47 -0.31
N HIS A 8 18.42 -10.29 -0.08
CA HIS A 8 17.69 -9.19 0.56
C HIS A 8 16.52 -8.83 -0.35
N ARG A 9 15.32 -9.33 -0.03
CA ARG A 9 14.09 -8.94 -0.72
C ARG A 9 13.81 -7.49 -0.32
N VAL A 10 14.13 -6.57 -1.22
CA VAL A 10 13.77 -5.15 -1.13
C VAL A 10 12.63 -4.88 -2.10
N TYR A 11 11.71 -4.02 -1.70
CA TYR A 11 10.63 -3.56 -2.58
C TYR A 11 11.03 -2.23 -3.21
N GLN A 12 10.81 -2.08 -4.51
CA GLN A 12 11.05 -0.82 -5.21
C GLN A 12 9.71 -0.17 -5.56
N VAL A 13 9.45 1.02 -5.04
CA VAL A 13 8.27 1.85 -5.29
C VAL A 13 8.28 2.37 -6.75
N ALA A 14 7.13 2.76 -7.31
CA ALA A 14 7.02 3.17 -8.72
C ALA A 14 7.85 4.42 -9.04
N ASP A 15 8.09 5.25 -8.03
CA ASP A 15 8.99 6.40 -8.05
C ASP A 15 10.49 6.03 -8.09
N GLY A 16 10.81 4.73 -8.03
CA GLY A 16 12.18 4.19 -8.05
C GLY A 16 12.83 4.04 -6.67
N ARG A 17 12.18 4.47 -5.58
CA ARG A 17 12.70 4.39 -4.21
C ARG A 17 12.62 2.98 -3.65
N TYR A 18 13.66 2.55 -2.94
CA TYR A 18 13.67 1.28 -2.24
C TYR A 18 13.06 1.41 -0.83
N CYS A 19 12.21 0.45 -0.48
CA CYS A 19 11.58 0.33 0.82
C CYS A 19 11.88 -1.04 1.45
N ASP A 20 11.96 -1.05 2.78
CA ASP A 20 11.94 -2.29 3.55
C ASP A 20 10.51 -2.87 3.53
N PRO A 21 10.30 -4.06 2.93
CA PRO A 21 8.97 -4.65 2.82
C PRO A 21 8.36 -4.99 4.19
N LEU A 22 9.16 -5.33 5.20
CA LEU A 22 8.65 -5.58 6.55
C LEU A 22 8.18 -4.28 7.20
N ALA A 23 8.92 -3.18 6.99
CA ALA A 23 8.51 -1.87 7.46
C ALA A 23 7.22 -1.41 6.79
N VAL A 24 7.08 -1.60 5.47
CA VAL A 24 5.85 -1.32 4.72
C VAL A 24 4.69 -2.14 5.27
N ARG A 25 4.85 -3.46 5.41
CA ARG A 25 3.82 -4.36 5.96
C ARG A 25 3.41 -3.96 7.37
N HIS A 26 4.37 -3.63 8.23
CA HIS A 26 4.10 -3.19 9.59
C HIS A 26 3.29 -1.89 9.62
N ARG A 27 3.65 -0.91 8.79
CA ARG A 27 2.89 0.34 8.67
C ARG A 27 1.48 0.11 8.16
N LEU A 28 1.31 -0.71 7.11
CA LEU A 28 -0.01 -1.07 6.60
C LEU A 28 -0.88 -1.68 7.70
N LEU A 29 -0.38 -2.69 8.42
CA LEU A 29 -1.12 -3.31 9.53
C LEU A 29 -1.42 -2.32 10.66
N SER A 30 -0.49 -1.42 10.99
CA SER A 30 -0.72 -0.40 12.00
C SER A 30 -1.82 0.58 11.59
N GLN A 31 -1.82 1.03 10.33
CA GLN A 31 -2.80 1.98 9.82
C GLN A 31 -4.18 1.36 9.66
N THR A 32 -4.25 0.10 9.22
CA THR A 32 -5.51 -0.64 9.11
C THR A 32 -5.93 -1.29 10.43
N ARG A 33 -5.24 -1.03 11.55
CA ARG A 33 -5.51 -1.64 12.87
C ARG A 33 -5.56 -3.18 12.85
N GLY A 34 -4.77 -3.80 11.98
CA GLY A 34 -4.75 -5.25 11.77
C GLY A 34 -5.80 -5.78 10.79
N GLU A 35 -6.69 -4.94 10.27
CA GLU A 35 -7.83 -5.34 9.43
C GLU A 35 -7.54 -5.32 7.93
N LEU A 36 -6.27 -5.35 7.51
CA LEU A 36 -5.86 -5.22 6.11
C LEU A 36 -6.59 -6.21 5.19
N ASN A 37 -6.69 -7.48 5.59
CA ASN A 37 -7.35 -8.51 4.78
C ASN A 37 -8.88 -8.30 4.71
N SER A 38 -9.49 -7.82 5.80
CA SER A 38 -10.92 -7.51 5.84
C SER A 38 -11.25 -6.34 4.91
N LEU A 39 -10.43 -5.29 4.93
CA LEU A 39 -10.55 -4.14 4.03
C LEU A 39 -10.33 -4.53 2.57
N LEU A 40 -9.32 -5.36 2.28
CA LEU A 40 -9.09 -5.89 0.92
C LEU A 40 -10.26 -6.72 0.41
N SER A 41 -10.95 -7.44 1.30
CA SER A 41 -12.15 -8.22 0.95
C SER A 41 -13.36 -7.31 0.73
N ALA A 42 -13.56 -6.32 1.62
CA ALA A 42 -14.63 -5.33 1.50
C ALA A 42 -14.49 -4.47 0.24
N ALA A 43 -13.27 -4.11 -0.15
CA ALA A 43 -13.00 -3.36 -1.39
C ALA A 43 -13.36 -4.14 -2.67
N GLN A 44 -13.59 -5.46 -2.58
CA GLN A 44 -13.97 -6.30 -3.72
C GLN A 44 -15.47 -6.62 -3.75
N THR A 45 -16.26 -6.14 -2.78
CA THR A 45 -17.71 -6.39 -2.77
C THR A 45 -18.42 -5.51 -3.82
N ALA A 46 -19.61 -5.95 -4.23
CA ALA A 46 -20.42 -5.24 -5.22
C ALA A 46 -21.26 -4.09 -4.62
N ASP A 47 -21.19 -3.86 -3.31
CA ASP A 47 -21.86 -2.74 -2.66
C ASP A 47 -20.97 -1.49 -2.74
N ASP A 48 -21.38 -0.54 -3.58
CA ASP A 48 -20.59 0.64 -3.92
C ASP A 48 -20.19 1.48 -2.70
N ALA A 49 -21.01 1.54 -1.65
CA ALA A 49 -20.72 2.38 -0.49
C ALA A 49 -19.68 1.78 0.45
N GLU A 50 -19.80 0.48 0.75
CA GLU A 50 -18.85 -0.24 1.61
C GLU A 50 -17.50 -0.42 0.89
N ALA A 51 -17.54 -0.76 -0.41
CA ALA A 51 -16.35 -0.87 -1.23
C ALA A 51 -15.60 0.46 -1.32
N ALA A 52 -16.29 1.58 -1.56
CA ALA A 52 -15.66 2.90 -1.61
C ALA A 52 -15.01 3.30 -0.27
N ALA A 53 -15.69 3.04 0.86
CA ALA A 53 -15.13 3.32 2.18
C ALA A 53 -13.88 2.48 2.49
N ALA A 54 -13.91 1.19 2.11
CA ALA A 54 -12.77 0.31 2.24
C ALA A 54 -11.60 0.76 1.34
N MET A 55 -11.86 1.14 0.09
CA MET A 55 -10.87 1.67 -0.83
C MET A 55 -10.23 2.96 -0.31
N GLY A 56 -11.01 3.90 0.22
CA GLY A 56 -10.48 5.13 0.82
C GLY A 56 -9.56 4.84 2.01
N THR A 57 -9.96 3.92 2.89
CA THR A 57 -9.14 3.50 4.04
C THR A 57 -7.83 2.84 3.58
N LEU A 58 -7.89 1.98 2.56
CA LEU A 58 -6.71 1.33 1.98
C LEU A 58 -5.78 2.34 1.29
N ALA A 59 -6.34 3.32 0.58
CA ALA A 59 -5.58 4.37 -0.08
C ALA A 59 -4.81 5.22 0.93
N GLU A 60 -5.46 5.62 2.03
CA GLU A 60 -4.81 6.37 3.10
C GLU A 60 -3.72 5.56 3.81
N ALA A 61 -3.99 4.28 4.12
CA ALA A 61 -2.99 3.38 4.69
C ALA A 61 -1.78 3.19 3.77
N ALA A 62 -2.01 3.07 2.46
CA ALA A 62 -0.96 2.95 1.46
C ALA A 62 -0.14 4.26 1.36
N ARG A 63 -0.81 5.42 1.32
CA ARG A 63 -0.16 6.73 1.30
C ARG A 63 0.84 6.87 2.46
N GLU A 64 0.41 6.56 3.67
CA GLU A 64 1.25 6.60 4.87
C GLU A 64 2.35 5.53 4.87
N ALA A 65 2.03 4.30 4.45
CA ALA A 65 3.00 3.21 4.44
C ALA A 65 4.16 3.48 3.46
N PHE A 66 3.84 3.96 2.26
CA PHE A 66 4.81 4.28 1.22
C PHE A 66 5.40 5.68 1.40
N GLY A 67 4.81 6.57 2.21
CA GLY A 67 5.30 7.93 2.43
C GLY A 67 5.03 8.85 1.24
N PHE A 68 3.89 8.68 0.59
CA PHE A 68 3.45 9.58 -0.47
C PHE A 68 2.89 10.88 0.12
N ALA A 69 3.16 12.00 -0.56
CA ALA A 69 2.56 13.28 -0.22
C ALA A 69 1.05 13.24 -0.49
N ALA A 70 0.25 13.87 0.37
CA ALA A 70 -1.18 14.04 0.13
C ALA A 70 -1.42 14.86 -1.14
N PHE A 71 -2.45 14.48 -1.91
CA PHE A 71 -2.85 15.21 -3.10
C PHE A 71 -3.35 16.62 -2.74
N ASP A 72 -2.79 17.63 -3.41
CA ASP A 72 -3.20 19.02 -3.30
C ASP A 72 -3.92 19.46 -4.59
N PRO A 73 -5.24 19.70 -4.55
CA PRO A 73 -6.01 20.07 -5.73
C PRO A 73 -5.67 21.44 -6.30
N SER A 74 -5.00 22.31 -5.53
CA SER A 74 -4.62 23.65 -5.98
C SER A 74 -3.33 23.65 -6.82
N THR A 75 -2.45 22.68 -6.60
CA THR A 75 -1.17 22.53 -7.30
C THR A 75 -1.14 21.32 -8.23
N GLY A 76 -2.06 20.37 -8.08
CA GLY A 76 -2.05 19.09 -8.79
C GLY A 76 -0.91 18.17 -8.35
N ALA A 77 -0.24 18.48 -7.23
CA ALA A 77 0.88 17.71 -6.71
C ALA A 77 0.42 16.69 -5.65
N GLY A 78 1.27 15.71 -5.35
CA GLY A 78 0.97 14.63 -4.40
C GLY A 78 0.34 13.41 -5.07
N ALA A 79 0.10 12.36 -4.28
CA ALA A 79 -0.46 11.11 -4.78
C ALA A 79 -1.97 11.07 -4.59
N THR A 80 -2.68 10.76 -5.66
CA THR A 80 -4.11 10.47 -5.66
C THR A 80 -4.40 9.15 -4.95
N GLU A 81 -5.66 8.95 -4.55
CA GLU A 81 -6.09 7.67 -3.95
C GLU A 81 -5.85 6.49 -4.90
N THR A 82 -6.09 6.70 -6.20
CA THR A 82 -5.86 5.69 -7.24
C THR A 82 -4.39 5.28 -7.34
N GLU A 83 -3.46 6.23 -7.27
CA GLU A 83 -2.02 5.94 -7.28
C GLU A 83 -1.58 5.19 -6.02
N CYS A 84 -2.13 5.57 -4.86
CA CYS A 84 -1.87 4.88 -3.59
C CYS A 84 -2.36 3.43 -3.62
N LEU A 85 -3.57 3.19 -4.15
CA LEU A 85 -4.14 1.85 -4.32
C LEU A 85 -3.36 1.02 -5.35
N ALA A 86 -2.99 1.61 -6.48
CA ALA A 86 -2.19 0.93 -7.49
C ALA A 86 -0.84 0.46 -6.91
N GLU A 87 -0.19 1.29 -6.11
CA GLU A 87 1.05 0.94 -5.43
C GLU A 87 0.84 -0.18 -4.39
N LEU A 88 -0.25 -0.12 -3.63
CA LEU A 88 -0.61 -1.19 -2.69
C LEU A 88 -0.77 -2.53 -3.39
N TYR A 89 -1.52 -2.59 -4.49
CA TYR A 89 -1.72 -3.83 -5.24
C TYR A 89 -0.41 -4.35 -5.84
N ARG A 90 0.43 -3.46 -6.37
CA ARG A 90 1.75 -3.82 -6.88
C ARG A 90 2.65 -4.42 -5.80
N TYR A 91 2.60 -3.87 -4.58
CA TYR A 91 3.30 -4.42 -3.43
C TYR A 91 2.76 -5.80 -3.03
N LEU A 92 1.44 -5.97 -2.99
CA LEU A 92 0.81 -7.25 -2.66
C LEU A 92 1.14 -8.34 -3.69
N GLU A 93 1.16 -7.99 -4.98
CA GLU A 93 1.57 -8.89 -6.06
C GLU A 93 3.04 -9.29 -5.95
N TRP A 94 3.94 -8.33 -5.67
CA TRP A 94 5.35 -8.63 -5.44
C TRP A 94 5.60 -9.50 -4.20
N ALA A 95 4.77 -9.35 -3.16
CA ALA A 95 4.91 -10.06 -1.90
C ALA A 95 4.35 -11.49 -1.92
N ALA A 96 3.55 -11.85 -2.94
CA ALA A 96 3.03 -13.19 -3.16
C ALA A 96 4.15 -14.20 -3.52
#